data_AF-A0A0N9WC89-F1
#
_entry.id   AF-A0A0N9WC89-F1
#
_cell.length_a   1.000
_cell.length_b   1.000
_cell.length_c   1.000
_cell.angle_alpha   90.00
_cell.angle_beta   90.00
_cell.angle_gamma   90.00
#
_symmetry.space_group_name_H-M   'P 1'
#
loop_
_entity.id
_entity.type
_entity.pdbx_description
1 polymer ?
#
loop_
_entity_poly.entity_id
_entity_poly.type
_entity_poly.pdbx_seq_one_letter_code
_entity_poly.pdbx_strand_id
1 'polypeptide(L)'
;MIWDRIYSTAPGWKTLVPLLVCSDDLDLTCTVIVAEQCADEHQLQWSRFGLLKDLITLELPSVDWYDAIPYLTFERSHYQSVLDEFRKQENIKMDWE
;
A
#
# COMPACT_ATOMS: atom_id res chain seq x y z
N MET A 1 -8.30 7.22 -0.21
CA MET A 1 -6.90 7.36 -0.68
C MET A 1 -6.00 6.19 -0.27
N ILE A 2 -5.75 5.93 1.02
CA ILE A 2 -4.92 4.77 1.46
C ILE A 2 -5.61 3.45 1.15
N TRP A 3 -6.89 3.36 1.47
CA TRP A 3 -7.71 2.17 1.22
C TRP A 3 -7.79 1.83 -0.27
N ASP A 4 -7.96 2.81 -1.15
CA ASP A 4 -7.98 2.56 -2.59
C ASP A 4 -6.65 1.97 -3.10
N ARG A 5 -5.53 2.41 -2.52
CA ARG A 5 -4.19 1.92 -2.86
C ARG A 5 -3.96 0.50 -2.35
N ILE A 6 -4.33 0.20 -1.11
CA ILE A 6 -4.14 -1.15 -0.55
C ILE A 6 -5.07 -2.17 -1.24
N TYR A 7 -6.28 -1.75 -1.65
CA TYR A 7 -7.20 -2.56 -2.44
C TYR A 7 -6.90 -2.62 -3.95
N SER A 8 -5.92 -1.85 -4.45
CA SER A 8 -5.44 -1.92 -5.84
C SER A 8 -4.68 -3.22 -6.09
N THR A 9 -5.45 -4.28 -6.21
CA THR A 9 -4.98 -5.66 -6.25
C THR A 9 -5.26 -6.31 -7.60
N ALA A 10 -5.91 -5.64 -8.57
CA ALA A 10 -6.22 -6.25 -9.87
C ALA A 10 -4.95 -6.79 -10.59
N PRO A 11 -5.02 -7.94 -11.29
CA PRO A 11 -3.83 -8.51 -11.93
C PRO A 11 -3.17 -7.52 -12.89
N GLY A 12 -1.83 -7.48 -12.87
CA GLY A 12 -1.03 -6.56 -13.67
C GLY A 12 -0.91 -5.15 -13.09
N TRP A 13 -1.57 -4.86 -11.96
CA TRP A 13 -1.45 -3.55 -11.32
C TRP A 13 -0.18 -3.46 -10.49
N LYS A 14 0.38 -2.24 -10.53
CA LYS A 14 1.53 -1.84 -9.72
C LYS A 14 1.20 -0.54 -9.01
N THR A 15 1.34 -0.52 -7.69
CA THR A 15 0.95 0.64 -6.88
C THR A 15 1.87 0.82 -5.68
N LEU A 16 1.93 2.04 -5.14
CA LEU A 16 2.57 2.30 -3.86
C LEU A 16 1.52 2.25 -2.75
N VAL A 17 1.75 1.35 -1.79
CA VAL A 17 0.93 1.19 -0.58
C VAL A 17 1.63 1.92 0.57
N PRO A 18 1.03 2.96 1.15
CA PRO A 18 1.58 3.62 2.33
C PRO A 18 1.36 2.72 3.55
N LEU A 19 2.43 2.46 4.30
CA LEU A 19 2.45 1.58 5.47
C LEU A 19 2.46 2.35 6.78
N LEU A 20 3.27 3.40 6.87
CA LEU A 20 3.43 4.20 8.07
C LEU A 20 3.57 5.67 7.69
N VAL A 21 2.84 6.51 8.41
CA VAL A 21 2.87 7.97 8.29
C VAL A 21 3.63 8.50 9.49
N CYS A 22 4.44 9.54 9.30
CA CYS A 22 5.10 10.19 10.42
C CYS A 22 4.05 10.73 11.41
N SER A 23 4.34 10.56 12.70
CA SER A 23 3.49 10.97 13.83
C SER A 23 3.27 12.47 13.91
N ASP A 24 4.12 13.26 13.24
CA ASP A 24 4.25 14.68 13.53
C ASP A 24 3.20 15.55 12.82
N ASP A 25 2.74 15.16 11.61
CA ASP A 25 1.78 15.96 10.83
C ASP A 25 0.57 15.17 10.27
N LEU A 26 0.56 13.83 10.33
CA LEU A 26 -0.55 12.93 9.95
C LEU A 26 -1.21 13.15 8.56
N ASP A 27 -0.73 14.09 7.74
CA ASP A 27 -1.37 14.54 6.51
C ASP A 27 -0.79 13.90 5.23
N LEU A 28 0.00 12.83 5.38
CA LEU A 28 0.69 12.11 4.30
C LEU A 28 1.68 12.98 3.49
N THR A 29 1.92 14.23 3.89
CA THR A 29 2.98 15.08 3.31
C THR A 29 4.32 14.88 4.02
N CYS A 30 4.29 14.37 5.25
CA CYS A 30 5.45 14.01 6.04
C CYS A 30 5.83 12.54 5.84
N THR A 31 7.14 12.29 5.74
CA THR A 31 7.86 11.01 5.74
C THR A 31 6.95 9.76 5.80
N VAL A 32 6.65 9.17 4.64
CA VAL A 32 5.81 7.96 4.53
C VAL A 32 6.67 6.77 4.13
N ILE A 33 6.60 5.67 4.89
CA ILE A 33 7.15 4.40 4.43
C ILE A 33 6.14 3.74 3.50
N VAL A 34 6.58 3.37 2.31
CA VAL A 34 5.75 2.73 1.28
C VAL A 34 6.27 1.33 0.94
N ALA A 35 5.36 0.45 0.53
CA ALA A 35 5.67 -0.77 -0.21
C ALA A 35 5.29 -0.60 -1.67
N GLU A 36 6.14 -1.06 -2.57
CA GLU A 36 5.76 -1.28 -3.96
C GLU A 36 5.00 -2.60 -4.07
N GLN A 37 3.71 -2.53 -4.37
CA GLN A 37 2.83 -3.66 -4.53
C GLN A 37 2.66 -4.01 -6.01
N CYS A 38 2.91 -5.26 -6.34
CA CYS A 38 2.62 -5.86 -7.63
C CYS A 38 1.57 -6.96 -7.45
N ALA A 39 0.58 -7.00 -8.33
CA ALA A 39 -0.50 -7.98 -8.27
C ALA A 39 -0.50 -8.91 -9.48
N ASP A 40 -0.67 -10.20 -9.23
CA ASP A 40 -0.97 -11.19 -10.26
C ASP A 40 -2.35 -11.85 -10.01
N GLU A 41 -2.65 -12.92 -10.74
CA GLU A 41 -3.93 -13.62 -10.66
C GLU A 41 -4.20 -14.24 -9.28
N HIS A 42 -3.17 -14.66 -8.56
CA HIS A 42 -3.28 -15.46 -7.34
C HIS A 42 -2.52 -14.88 -6.14
N GLN A 43 -1.58 -13.97 -6.38
CA GLN A 43 -0.67 -13.45 -5.38
C GLN A 43 -0.52 -11.94 -5.48
N LEU A 44 -0.18 -11.37 -4.32
CA LEU A 44 0.27 -10.00 -4.18
C LEU A 44 1.70 -10.05 -3.67
N GLN A 45 2.58 -9.27 -4.29
CA GLN A 45 3.95 -9.13 -3.83
C GLN A 45 4.20 -7.68 -3.43
N TRP A 46 4.66 -7.48 -2.20
CA TRP A 46 5.36 -6.26 -1.83
C TRP A 46 6.82 -6.45 -2.20
N SER A 47 7.19 -5.96 -3.37
CA SER A 47 8.47 -6.25 -4.04
C SER A 47 9.66 -5.56 -3.39
N ARG A 48 9.44 -4.36 -2.84
CA ARG A 48 10.44 -3.54 -2.15
C ARG A 48 9.77 -2.48 -1.29
N PHE A 49 10.53 -1.97 -0.33
CA PHE A 49 10.08 -0.97 0.63
C PHE A 49 10.96 0.26 0.54
N GLY A 50 10.41 1.44 0.81
CA GLY A 50 11.17 2.67 0.71
C GLY A 50 10.55 3.84 1.44
N LEU A 51 11.32 4.93 1.51
CA LEU A 51 10.89 6.20 2.05
C LEU A 51 10.42 7.11 0.91
N LEU A 52 9.14 7.44 0.92
CA LEU A 52 8.55 8.37 -0.04
C LEU A 52 9.11 9.78 0.18
N LYS A 53 9.58 10.43 -0.89
CA LYS A 53 10.14 11.79 -0.86
C LYS A 53 9.20 12.85 -1.41
N ASP A 54 8.32 12.43 -2.32
CA ASP A 54 7.36 13.31 -2.97
C ASP A 54 5.93 13.02 -2.53
N LEU A 55 4.97 13.79 -3.03
CA LEU A 55 3.55 13.49 -2.84
C LEU A 55 3.19 12.16 -3.51
N ILE A 56 2.53 11.27 -2.76
CA ILE A 56 2.13 9.94 -3.25
C ILE A 56 1.18 9.99 -4.45
N THR A 57 0.50 11.14 -4.66
CA THR A 57 -0.45 11.39 -5.73
C THR A 57 0.20 11.71 -7.08
N LEU A 58 1.52 11.94 -7.13
CA LEU A 58 2.23 12.06 -8.40
C LEU A 58 2.21 10.73 -9.16
N GLU A 59 2.28 10.80 -10.49
CA GLU A 59 2.31 9.61 -11.36
C GLU A 59 3.56 8.75 -11.11
N LEU A 60 4.71 9.42 -10.87
CA LEU A 60 6.00 8.79 -10.60
C LEU A 60 6.69 9.50 -9.43
N PRO A 61 6.28 9.22 -8.18
CA PRO A 61 6.88 9.86 -7.02
C PRO A 61 8.27 9.28 -6.75
N SER A 62 9.19 10.12 -6.29
CA SER A 62 10.52 9.70 -5.84
C SER A 62 10.44 8.90 -4.53
N VAL A 63 11.17 7.80 -4.48
CA VAL A 63 11.25 6.89 -3.33
C VAL A 63 12.70 6.48 -3.12
N ASP A 64 13.20 6.67 -1.90
CA ASP A 64 14.48 6.10 -1.46
C ASP A 64 14.24 4.64 -1.03
N TRP A 65 14.66 3.69 -1.86
CA TRP A 65 14.43 2.26 -1.62
C TRP A 65 15.41 1.67 -0.59
N TYR A 66 14.92 0.77 0.25
CA TYR A 66 15.72 0.01 1.19
C TYR A 66 16.17 -1.32 0.56
N ASP A 67 17.47 -1.55 0.44
CA ASP A 67 18.01 -2.77 -0.20
C ASP A 67 17.99 -4.01 0.71
N ALA A 68 17.90 -3.80 2.03
CA ALA A 68 18.04 -4.89 3.01
C ALA A 68 16.73 -5.62 3.35
N ILE A 69 15.58 -5.10 2.90
CA ILE A 69 14.27 -5.66 3.26
C ILE A 69 13.83 -6.65 2.17
N PRO A 70 13.60 -7.93 2.51
CA PRO A 70 13.15 -8.92 1.53
C PRO A 70 11.73 -8.62 1.06
N TYR A 71 11.41 -9.06 -0.14
CA TYR A 71 10.04 -9.01 -0.64
C TYR A 71 9.11 -9.90 0.21
N LEU A 72 7.85 -9.52 0.28
CA LEU A 72 6.79 -10.29 0.93
C LEU A 72 5.77 -10.72 -0.11
N THR A 73 5.34 -11.98 -0.03
CA THR A 73 4.33 -12.53 -0.93
C THR A 73 3.12 -12.99 -0.13
N PHE A 74 1.95 -12.63 -0.61
CA PHE A 74 0.66 -12.93 -0.02
C PHE A 74 -0.20 -13.67 -1.03
N GLU A 75 -0.97 -14.65 -0.58
CA GLU A 75 -2.07 -15.18 -1.38
C GLU A 75 -3.16 -14.09 -1.46
N ARG A 76 -3.65 -13.84 -2.66
CA ARG A 76 -4.52 -12.71 -2.97
C ARG A 76 -5.83 -12.78 -2.19
N SER A 77 -6.48 -13.93 -2.15
CA SER A 77 -7.77 -14.10 -1.48
C SER A 77 -7.65 -13.87 0.04
N HIS A 78 -6.57 -14.35 0.66
CA HIS A 78 -6.26 -14.14 2.06
C HIS A 78 -5.97 -12.68 2.36
N TYR A 79 -5.19 -12.01 1.51
CA TYR A 79 -4.89 -10.59 1.65
C TYR A 79 -6.17 -9.75 1.65
N GLN A 80 -7.05 -9.97 0.67
CA GLN A 80 -8.33 -9.27 0.57
C GLN A 80 -9.24 -9.58 1.77
N SER A 81 -9.32 -10.85 2.19
CA SER A 81 -10.14 -11.25 3.34
C SER A 81 -9.71 -10.54 4.62
N VAL A 82 -8.41 -10.41 4.87
CA VAL A 82 -7.87 -9.70 6.05
C VAL A 82 -8.24 -8.22 6.01
N LEU A 83 -8.16 -7.57 4.84
CA LEU A 83 -8.56 -6.17 4.70
C LEU A 83 -10.06 -5.99 4.95
N ASP A 84 -10.89 -6.87 4.42
CA ASP A 84 -12.34 -6.82 4.58
C ASP A 84 -12.76 -7.02 6.04
N GLU A 85 -12.11 -7.96 6.74
CA GLU A 85 -12.31 -8.19 8.17
C GLU A 85 -11.92 -6.96 8.99
N PHE A 86 -10.75 -6.40 8.74
CA PHE A 86 -10.26 -5.20 9.44
C PHE A 86 -11.17 -4.00 9.19
N ARG A 87 -11.55 -3.76 7.93
CA ARG A 87 -12.46 -2.68 7.54
C ARG A 87 -13.80 -2.77 8.28
N LYS A 88 -14.34 -3.99 8.41
CA LYS A 88 -15.58 -4.25 9.14
C LYS A 88 -15.42 -4.01 10.65
N GLN A 89 -14.30 -4.43 11.24
CA GLN A 89 -14.03 -4.22 12.67
C GLN A 89 -13.93 -2.73 13.03
N GLU A 90 -13.22 -1.97 12.20
CA GLU A 90 -13.00 -0.53 12.41
C GLU A 90 -14.13 0.35 11.85
N ASN A 91 -15.19 -0.26 11.31
CA ASN A 91 -16.35 0.44 10.71
C ASN A 91 -15.96 1.49 9.66
N ILE A 92 -14.97 1.16 8.83
CA ILE A 92 -14.44 2.04 7.79
C ILE A 92 -15.35 1.94 6.57
N LYS A 93 -15.92 3.07 6.16
CA LYS A 93 -16.74 3.17 4.95
C LYS A 93 -15.90 3.58 3.76
N MET A 94 -16.10 2.93 2.63
CA MET A 94 -15.46 3.30 1.38
C MET A 94 -16.34 4.23 0.55
N ASP A 95 -15.73 5.18 -0.15
CA ASP A 95 -16.44 6.15 -0.98
C ASP A 95 -17.15 5.51 -2.20
N TRP A 96 -16.85 4.23 -2.49
CA TRP A 96 -17.43 3.44 -3.57
C TRP A 96 -18.46 2.39 -3.09
N GLU A 97 -18.83 2.40 -1.81
CA GLU A 97 -19.97 1.64 -1.24
C GLU A 97 -21.21 2.51 -1.07
#